data_AF-A0A3D0W637-F1
#
_entry.id   AF-A0A3D0W637-F1
#
_cell.length_a   1.000
_cell.length_b   1.000
_cell.length_c   1.000
_cell.angle_alpha   90.00
_cell.angle_beta   90.00
_cell.angle_gamma   90.00
#
_symmetry.space_group_name_H-M   'P 1'
#
loop_
_entity.id
_entity.type
_entity.pdbx_description
1 polymer ?
#
loop_
_entity_poly.entity_id
_entity_poly.type
_entity_poly.pdbx_seq_one_letter_code
_entity_poly.pdbx_strand_id
1 'polypeptide(L)'
;MASDKNHFRYGINQWTGEPNKPVFYTDEMKKRIWEIPKPAMLLLDIVKYPEFLALRLYEDNFIQFDGTKKEMVIDYVSKVKKLIESYGVRCELEGVPSARVL
;
A
#
# COMPACT_ATOMS: atom_id res chain seq x y z
N MET A 1 1.34 26.06 25.47
CA MET A 1 0.83 24.82 24.86
C MET A 1 1.88 24.31 23.88
N ALA A 2 2.59 23.25 24.23
CA ALA A 2 3.73 22.74 23.48
C ALA A 2 3.27 21.92 22.26
N SER A 3 3.84 22.27 21.11
CA SER A 3 4.08 21.40 19.95
C SER A 3 4.63 20.04 20.39
N ASP A 4 4.42 18.97 19.64
CA ASP A 4 5.51 18.05 19.26
C ASP A 4 5.05 16.99 18.24
N LYS A 5 5.02 17.44 16.98
CA LYS A 5 5.07 16.61 15.78
C LYS A 5 6.47 15.96 15.62
N ASN A 6 7.00 15.35 16.68
CA ASN A 6 8.41 14.94 16.78
C ASN A 6 8.56 13.49 17.23
N HIS A 7 7.81 12.56 16.63
CA HIS A 7 8.06 11.13 16.81
C HIS A 7 9.27 10.63 16.00
N PHE A 8 9.89 11.52 15.22
CA PHE A 8 11.05 11.24 14.37
C PHE A 8 12.18 12.20 14.71
N ARG A 9 13.18 11.71 15.47
CA ARG A 9 14.41 12.44 15.74
C ARG A 9 15.56 11.60 15.19
N TYR A 10 16.39 12.18 14.32
CA TYR A 10 17.57 11.55 13.71
C TYR A 10 17.32 10.35 12.78
N GLY A 11 16.15 10.26 12.15
CA GLY A 11 15.90 9.23 11.13
C GLY A 11 15.79 7.82 11.70
N ILE A 12 15.29 7.67 12.93
CA ILE A 12 15.05 6.37 13.59
C ILE A 12 13.67 6.41 14.25
N ASN A 13 12.86 5.36 14.05
CA ASN A 13 11.57 5.23 14.72
C ASN A 13 11.79 4.71 16.16
N GLN A 14 11.38 5.49 17.16
CA GLN A 14 11.65 5.20 18.58
C GLN A 14 10.85 4.01 19.15
N TRP A 15 9.89 3.45 18.40
CA TRP A 15 9.10 2.29 18.84
C TRP A 15 9.63 0.93 18.35
N THR A 16 10.27 0.88 17.18
CA THR A 16 10.76 -0.39 16.60
C THR A 16 12.28 -0.47 16.52
N GLY A 17 13.01 0.63 16.77
CA GLY A 17 14.47 0.67 16.66
C GLY A 17 15.00 0.57 15.22
N GLU A 18 14.11 0.46 14.23
CA GLU A 18 14.49 0.44 12.82
C GLU A 18 14.73 1.88 12.30
N PRO A 19 15.76 2.10 11.47
CA PRO A 19 15.95 3.38 10.80
C PRO A 19 14.69 3.73 10.00
N ASN A 20 14.35 5.02 9.99
CA ASN A 20 13.16 5.58 9.37
C ASN A 20 13.19 5.27 7.87
N LYS A 21 12.56 4.17 7.48
CA LYS A 21 12.40 3.76 6.09
C LYS A 21 11.60 4.87 5.39
N PRO A 22 12.21 5.63 4.47
CA PRO A 22 11.57 6.82 3.95
C PRO A 22 10.33 6.43 3.14
N VAL A 23 9.22 7.12 3.35
CA VAL A 23 7.97 6.87 2.65
C VAL A 23 7.94 7.72 1.39
N PHE A 24 8.54 7.19 0.34
CA PHE A 24 8.55 7.82 -0.98
C PHE A 24 7.75 6.97 -1.97
N TYR A 25 7.06 7.67 -2.87
CA TYR A 25 6.43 7.06 -4.03
C TYR A 25 7.03 7.78 -5.23
N THR A 26 7.91 7.09 -5.94
CA THR A 26 8.60 7.62 -7.13
C THR A 26 7.91 7.16 -8.41
N ASP A 27 8.12 7.90 -9.49
CA ASP A 27 7.64 7.51 -10.82
C ASP A 27 8.16 6.14 -11.27
N GLU A 28 9.33 5.72 -10.78
CA GLU A 28 9.89 4.40 -11.05
C GLU A 28 9.06 3.28 -10.40
N MET A 29 8.67 3.43 -9.13
CA MET A 29 7.74 2.51 -8.46
C MET A 29 6.40 2.46 -9.20
N LYS A 30 5.88 3.62 -9.60
CA LYS A 30 4.63 3.70 -10.37
C LYS A 30 4.73 2.94 -11.69
N LYS A 31 5.82 3.12 -12.45
CA LYS A 31 6.08 2.38 -13.69
C LYS A 31 6.14 0.88 -13.45
N ARG A 32 6.91 0.45 -12.45
CA ARG A 32 7.04 -0.97 -12.07
C ARG A 32 5.71 -1.60 -11.69
N ILE A 33 4.85 -0.89 -10.98
CA ILE A 33 3.50 -1.37 -10.63
C ILE A 33 2.59 -1.45 -11.86
N TRP A 34 2.72 -0.49 -12.78
CA TRP A 34 2.01 -0.47 -14.06
C TRP A 34 2.49 -1.57 -15.03
N GLU A 35 3.74 -2.00 -14.94
CA GLU A 35 4.28 -3.14 -15.70
C GLU A 35 3.68 -4.49 -15.23
N ILE A 36 3.26 -4.59 -13.97
CA ILE A 36 2.57 -5.78 -13.48
C ILE A 36 1.17 -5.80 -14.11
N PRO A 37 0.77 -6.88 -14.79
CA PRO A 37 -0.53 -6.94 -15.45
C PRO A 37 -1.65 -6.86 -14.42
N LYS A 38 -2.36 -5.71 -14.40
CA LYS A 38 -3.50 -5.53 -13.51
C LYS A 38 -4.65 -6.41 -13.98
N PRO A 39 -5.21 -7.29 -13.13
CA PRO A 39 -6.40 -8.04 -13.49
C PRO A 39 -7.56 -7.10 -13.87
N ALA A 40 -8.25 -7.44 -14.95
CA ALA A 40 -9.36 -6.64 -15.46
C ALA A 40 -10.43 -6.47 -14.39
N MET A 41 -10.96 -5.26 -14.24
CA MET A 41 -11.93 -4.85 -13.21
C MET A 41 -11.39 -4.73 -11.78
N LEU A 42 -10.09 -4.90 -11.50
CA LEU A 42 -9.57 -4.66 -10.15
C LEU A 42 -9.50 -3.16 -9.83
N LEU A 43 -10.24 -2.72 -8.82
CA LEU A 43 -10.10 -1.41 -8.19
C LEU A 43 -9.07 -1.53 -7.07
N LEU A 44 -7.93 -0.87 -7.27
CA LEU A 44 -6.87 -0.76 -6.30
C LEU A 44 -6.32 0.66 -6.34
N ASP A 45 -6.22 1.27 -5.18
CA ASP A 45 -5.66 2.61 -4.97
C ASP A 45 -4.39 2.52 -4.13
N ILE A 46 -3.42 3.38 -4.44
CA ILE A 46 -2.19 3.50 -3.65
C ILE A 46 -2.24 4.82 -2.91
N VAL A 47 -2.40 4.75 -1.60
CA VAL A 47 -2.50 5.91 -0.72
C VAL A 47 -1.18 6.11 -0.01
N LYS A 48 -0.69 7.35 -0.02
CA LYS A 48 0.52 7.73 0.69
C LYS A 48 0.18 8.27 2.07
N TYR A 49 0.59 7.54 3.10
CA TYR A 49 0.59 8.01 4.48
C TYR A 49 1.96 8.59 4.85
N PRO A 50 2.06 9.39 5.92
CA PRO A 50 3.34 9.93 6.39
C PRO A 50 4.32 8.83 6.86
N GLU A 51 3.81 7.65 7.24
CA GLU A 51 4.61 6.56 7.85
C GLU A 51 4.70 5.29 6.99
N PHE A 52 3.83 5.14 5.97
CA PHE A 52 3.82 3.98 5.06
C PHE A 52 3.02 4.26 3.77
N LEU A 53 3.12 3.37 2.79
CA LEU A 53 2.21 3.31 1.64
C LEU A 53 1.10 2.31 1.94
N ALA A 54 -0.14 2.63 1.64
CA ALA A 54 -1.27 1.70 1.77
C ALA A 54 -1.82 1.34 0.39
N LEU A 55 -2.01 0.05 0.16
CA LEU A 55 -2.74 -0.48 -0.98
C LEU A 55 -4.20 -0.66 -0.54
N ARG A 56 -5.07 0.23 -1.01
CA ARG A 56 -6.51 0.15 -0.79
C ARG A 56 -7.14 -0.80 -1.78
N LEU A 57 -7.68 -1.89 -1.26
CA LEU A 57 -8.42 -2.89 -2.02
C LEU A 57 -9.90 -2.75 -1.67
N TYR A 58 -10.73 -2.46 -2.68
CA TYR A 58 -12.17 -2.34 -2.47
C TYR A 58 -12.80 -3.72 -2.33
N GLU A 59 -13.40 -4.00 -1.17
CA GLU A 59 -13.97 -5.31 -0.85
C GLU A 59 -15.12 -5.68 -1.78
N ASP A 60 -16.01 -4.74 -2.10
CA ASP A 60 -17.11 -4.92 -3.09
C ASP A 60 -16.60 -5.26 -4.49
N ASN A 61 -15.40 -4.79 -4.83
CA ASN A 61 -14.78 -5.13 -6.10
C ASN A 61 -14.11 -6.51 -6.02
N PHE A 62 -13.52 -6.84 -4.87
CA PHE A 62 -12.86 -8.12 -4.65
C PHE A 62 -13.85 -9.30 -4.61
N ILE A 63 -15.01 -9.12 -3.96
CA ILE A 63 -16.04 -10.16 -3.85
C ILE A 63 -16.68 -10.54 -5.19
N GLN A 64 -16.59 -9.66 -6.20
CA GLN A 64 -17.04 -9.96 -7.57
C GLN A 64 -16.12 -10.95 -8.30
N PHE A 65 -14.90 -11.18 -7.80
CA PHE A 65 -13.99 -12.17 -8.36
C PHE A 65 -14.17 -13.53 -7.68
N ASP A 66 -14.39 -14.56 -8.49
CA ASP A 66 -14.45 -15.96 -8.05
C ASP A 66 -13.43 -16.83 -8.79
N GLY A 67 -13.10 -17.98 -8.20
CA GLY A 67 -12.13 -18.95 -8.71
C GLY A 67 -10.75 -18.34 -9.02
N THR A 68 -10.21 -18.67 -10.20
CA THR A 68 -8.87 -18.27 -10.65
C THR A 68 -8.64 -16.77 -10.66
N LYS A 69 -9.69 -15.96 -10.90
CA LYS A 69 -9.54 -14.49 -10.93
C LYS A 69 -9.22 -13.92 -9.55
N LYS A 70 -9.76 -14.53 -8.49
CA LYS A 70 -9.49 -14.12 -7.10
C LYS A 70 -8.03 -14.39 -6.75
N GLU A 71 -7.51 -15.55 -7.15
CA GLU A 71 -6.09 -15.90 -7.00
C GLU A 71 -5.19 -14.92 -7.75
N MET A 72 -5.55 -14.54 -8.98
CA MET A 72 -4.80 -13.53 -9.74
C MET A 72 -4.77 -12.17 -9.05
N VAL A 73 -5.88 -11.74 -8.42
CA VAL A 73 -5.92 -10.49 -7.65
C VAL A 73 -5.02 -10.57 -6.43
N ILE A 74 -5.09 -11.66 -5.66
CA ILE A 74 -4.24 -11.85 -4.48
C ILE A 74 -2.76 -11.88 -4.88
N ASP A 75 -2.41 -12.60 -5.95
CA ASP A 75 -1.05 -12.66 -6.49
C ASP A 75 -0.56 -11.26 -6.93
N TYR A 76 -1.39 -10.51 -7.67
CA TYR A 76 -1.09 -9.14 -8.09
C TYR A 76 -0.77 -8.24 -6.89
N VAL A 77 -1.65 -8.22 -5.90
CA VAL A 77 -1.51 -7.36 -4.73
C VAL A 77 -0.29 -7.75 -3.89
N SER A 78 -0.04 -9.06 -3.73
CA SER A 78 1.14 -9.59 -3.06
C SER A 78 2.45 -9.18 -3.77
N LYS A 79 2.46 -9.22 -5.11
CA LYS A 79 3.59 -8.74 -5.92
C LYS A 79 3.84 -7.25 -5.76
N VAL A 80 2.79 -6.43 -5.81
CA VAL A 80 2.89 -4.98 -5.61
C VAL A 80 3.42 -4.66 -4.22
N LYS A 81 2.91 -5.34 -3.18
CA LYS A 81 3.38 -5.18 -1.80
C LYS A 81 4.88 -5.51 -1.69
N LYS A 82 5.30 -6.69 -2.16
CA LYS A 82 6.71 -7.11 -2.16
C LYS A 82 7.61 -6.17 -2.95
N LEU A 83 7.11 -5.63 -4.06
CA LEU A 83 7.84 -4.67 -4.87
C LEU A 83 8.13 -3.41 -4.06
N ILE A 84 7.11 -2.82 -3.42
CA ILE A 84 7.26 -1.63 -2.58
C ILE A 84 8.18 -1.91 -1.38
N GLU A 85 8.02 -3.07 -0.72
CA GLU A 85 8.88 -3.52 0.37
C GLU A 85 10.34 -3.70 -0.08
N SER A 86 10.58 -4.14 -1.32
CA SER A 86 11.91 -4.31 -1.90
C SER A 86 12.65 -2.99 -2.11
N TYR A 87 11.95 -1.86 -2.24
CA TYR A 87 12.54 -0.52 -2.27
C TYR A 87 12.86 0.02 -0.86
N GLY A 88 12.58 -0.77 0.18
CA GLY A 88 12.76 -0.35 1.57
C GLY A 88 11.65 0.55 2.09
N VAL A 89 10.47 0.58 1.45
CA VAL A 89 9.30 1.34 1.90
C VAL A 89 8.30 0.40 2.58
N ARG A 90 7.73 0.79 3.73
CA ARG A 90 6.67 0.01 4.37
C ARG A 90 5.39 0.12 3.54
N CYS A 91 4.82 -1.04 3.19
CA CYS A 91 3.58 -1.14 2.46
C CYS A 91 2.55 -1.94 3.26
N GLU A 92 1.40 -1.35 3.56
CA GLU A 92 0.27 -2.01 4.20
C GLU A 92 -0.84 -2.28 3.20
N LEU A 93 -1.64 -3.31 3.48
CA LEU A 93 -2.83 -3.65 2.70
C LEU A 93 -4.06 -3.27 3.51
N GLU A 94 -4.90 -2.41 2.93
CA GLU A 94 -6.11 -1.90 3.56
C GLU A 94 -7.31 -2.36 2.74
N GLY A 95 -8.12 -3.26 3.31
CA GLY A 95 -9.44 -3.57 2.78
C GLY A 95 -10.37 -2.40 3.08
N VAL A 96 -10.87 -1.74 2.05
CA VAL A 96 -11.87 -0.69 2.21
C VAL A 96 -13.25 -1.24 1.83
N PRO A 97 -14.21 -1.25 2.75
CA PRO A 97 -15.58 -1.53 2.37
C PRO A 97 -16.04 -0.40 1.45
N SER A 98 -16.81 -0.69 0.40
CA SER A 98 -17.54 0.35 -0.34
C SER A 98 -18.73 0.80 0.51
N ALA A 99 -18.46 1.23 1.74
CA ALA A 99 -19.45 1.86 2.58
C ALA A 99 -19.75 3.21 1.94
N ARG A 100 -20.77 3.19 1.07
CA ARG A 100 -21.51 4.37 0.63
C ARG A 100 -21.80 5.19 1.88
N VAL A 101 -21.05 6.27 2.09
CA VAL A 101 -21.39 7.25 3.12
C VAL A 101 -22.71 7.86 2.68
N LEU A 102 -23.79 7.35 3.25
CA LEU A 102 -25.14 7.93 3.20
C LEU A 102 -25.22 9.09 4.19
#